data_AF-A0A8R7V7P9-F1
#
_entry.id   AF-A0A8R7V7P9-F1
#
_cell.length_a   1.000
_cell.length_b   1.000
_cell.length_c   1.000
_cell.angle_alpha   90.00
_cell.angle_beta   90.00
_cell.angle_gamma   90.00
#
_symmetry.space_group_name_H-M   'P 1'
#
loop_
_entity.id
_entity.type
_entity.pdbx_description
1 polymer ?
#
loop_
_entity_poly.entity_id
_entity_poly.type
_entity_poly.pdbx_seq_one_letter_code
_entity_poly.pdbx_strand_id
1 'polypeptide(L)'
;MCTNPTECAPCTNRMGALEKSIRGFAETSNKEVVKPELGTNFDSLTEVYDFYNLYSWEHGFEIRYGESRLNPEKKEDHAGNCVCRCSGKLL
;
A
#
# COMPACT_ATOMS: atom_id res chain seq x y z
N MET A 1 -12.84 -13.83 -6.09
CA MET A 1 -13.20 -12.42 -5.83
C MET A 1 -14.04 -12.40 -4.57
N CYS A 2 -13.67 -11.63 -3.55
CA CYS A 2 -14.47 -11.48 -2.33
C CYS A 2 -15.30 -10.21 -2.50
N THR A 3 -16.61 -10.32 -2.35
CA THR A 3 -17.59 -9.31 -2.78
C THR A 3 -18.22 -8.53 -1.63
N ASN A 4 -17.64 -8.57 -0.42
CA ASN A 4 -18.14 -7.83 0.75
C ASN A 4 -17.00 -7.06 1.45
N PRO A 5 -17.12 -5.73 1.64
CA PRO A 5 -16.08 -4.89 2.24
C PRO A 5 -15.75 -5.19 3.71
N THR A 6 -16.66 -5.83 4.46
CA THR A 6 -16.54 -5.96 5.93
C THR A 6 -16.12 -7.34 6.42
N GLU A 7 -16.07 -8.36 5.54
CA GLU A 7 -15.74 -9.74 5.96
C GLU A 7 -14.89 -10.47 4.90
N CYS A 8 -13.74 -9.89 4.54
CA CYS A 8 -12.63 -10.78 4.25
C CYS A 8 -12.07 -11.24 5.59
N ALA A 9 -12.59 -12.35 6.13
CA ALA A 9 -11.83 -13.11 7.11
C ALA A 9 -10.39 -13.23 6.56
N PRO A 10 -9.34 -12.92 7.35
CA PRO A 10 -7.98 -13.01 6.86
C PRO A 10 -7.84 -14.41 6.31
N CYS A 11 -7.69 -14.51 4.98
CA CYS A 11 -7.42 -15.78 4.36
C CYS A 11 -6.07 -16.16 4.95
N THR A 12 -6.03 -17.03 5.95
CA THR A 12 -4.82 -17.37 6.71
C THR A 12 -3.74 -17.99 5.81
N ASN A 13 -4.08 -18.25 4.56
CA ASN A 13 -3.22 -18.78 3.51
C ASN A 13 -3.05 -17.82 2.29
N ARG A 14 -3.64 -16.62 2.32
CA ARG A 14 -3.36 -15.58 1.32
C ARG A 14 -2.23 -14.72 1.86
N MET A 15 -1.19 -14.60 1.05
CA MET A 15 -0.11 -13.66 1.34
C MET A 15 -0.41 -12.31 0.72
N GLY A 16 -0.20 -11.28 1.53
CA GLY A 16 -0.32 -9.89 1.14
C GLY A 16 0.68 -9.52 0.04
N ALA A 17 0.47 -8.37 -0.60
CA ALA A 17 1.40 -7.81 -1.58
C ALA A 17 2.77 -7.55 -0.96
N LEU A 18 2.83 -7.03 0.27
CA LEU A 18 4.10 -6.72 0.95
C LEU A 18 4.90 -8.00 1.24
N GLU A 19 4.23 -9.01 1.80
CA GLU A 19 4.86 -10.29 2.11
C GLU A 19 5.37 -10.98 0.83
N LYS A 20 4.61 -10.94 -0.26
CA LYS A 20 5.02 -11.47 -1.57
C LYS A 20 6.29 -10.79 -2.08
N SER A 21 6.37 -9.46 -1.99
CA SER A 21 7.54 -8.71 -2.43
C SER A 21 8.78 -9.05 -1.60
N ILE A 22 8.68 -9.08 -0.27
CA ILE A 22 9.81 -9.40 0.63
C ILE A 22 10.34 -10.82 0.36
N ARG A 23 9.45 -11.82 0.23
CA ARG A 23 9.90 -13.17 -0.09
C ARG A 23 10.53 -13.24 -1.48
N GLY A 24 9.91 -12.59 -2.47
CA GLY A 24 10.48 -12.54 -3.81
C GLY A 24 11.89 -11.95 -3.83
N PHE A 25 12.13 -10.90 -3.04
CA PHE A 25 13.46 -10.31 -2.87
C PHE A 25 14.46 -11.23 -2.14
N ALA A 26 14.02 -12.03 -1.17
CA ALA A 26 14.89 -13.00 -0.51
C ALA A 26 15.28 -14.17 -1.43
N GLU A 27 14.37 -14.56 -2.33
CA GLU A 27 14.54 -15.71 -3.23
C GLU A 27 15.25 -15.34 -4.54
N THR A 28 15.13 -14.10 -4.98
CA THR A 28 15.69 -13.62 -6.24
C THR A 28 16.58 -12.42 -5.95
N SER A 29 17.73 -12.32 -6.63
CA SER A 29 18.60 -11.14 -6.55
C SER A 29 18.00 -9.92 -7.28
N ASN A 30 16.71 -9.68 -7.07
CA ASN A 30 16.00 -8.51 -7.55
C ASN A 30 16.69 -7.27 -7.01
N LYS A 31 16.73 -6.23 -7.85
CA LYS A 31 17.36 -4.96 -7.48
C LYS A 31 16.48 -4.10 -6.57
N GLU A 32 15.18 -4.42 -6.51
CA GLU A 32 14.16 -3.66 -5.78
C GLU A 32 13.44 -4.59 -4.80
N VAL A 33 13.30 -4.16 -3.54
CA VAL A 33 12.61 -4.91 -2.48
C VAL A 33 11.10 -4.90 -2.72
N VAL A 34 10.57 -3.76 -3.14
CA VAL A 34 9.14 -3.57 -3.45
C VAL A 34 8.99 -2.80 -4.73
N LYS A 35 8.13 -3.30 -5.62
CA LYS A 35 7.83 -2.67 -6.89
C LYS A 35 6.33 -2.38 -6.97
N PRO A 36 5.92 -1.11 -6.82
CA PRO A 36 4.52 -0.72 -7.00
C PRO A 36 4.05 -0.99 -8.44
N GLU A 37 2.93 -1.69 -8.59
CA GLU A 37 2.33 -1.97 -9.90
C GLU A 37 0.84 -1.59 -9.88
N LEU A 38 0.33 -1.17 -11.05
CA LEU A 38 -1.10 -0.88 -11.17
C LEU A 38 -1.91 -2.17 -11.00
N GLY A 39 -2.95 -2.10 -10.17
CA GLY A 39 -3.79 -3.26 -9.87
C GLY A 39 -3.26 -4.18 -8.76
N THR A 40 -2.18 -3.80 -8.06
CA THR A 40 -1.79 -4.49 -6.82
C THR A 40 -2.95 -4.44 -5.81
N ASN A 41 -3.35 -5.61 -5.32
CA ASN A 41 -4.39 -5.76 -4.32
C ASN A 41 -3.74 -5.93 -2.95
N PHE A 42 -4.26 -5.20 -1.96
CA PHE A 42 -3.81 -5.23 -0.57
C PHE A 42 -4.96 -5.71 0.30
N ASP A 43 -4.63 -6.41 1.39
CA ASP A 43 -5.63 -6.94 2.31
C ASP A 43 -6.02 -5.89 3.38
N SER A 44 -5.24 -4.82 3.56
CA SER A 44 -5.58 -3.71 4.45
C SER A 44 -4.95 -2.36 4.03
N LEU A 45 -5.50 -1.26 4.53
CA LEU A 45 -4.89 0.07 4.37
C LEU A 45 -3.50 0.14 5.02
N THR A 46 -3.33 -0.47 6.19
CA THR A 46 -2.01 -0.53 6.86
C THR A 46 -0.96 -1.17 5.96
N GLU A 47 -1.31 -2.28 5.29
CA GLU A 47 -0.40 -2.96 4.37
C GLU A 47 0.00 -2.06 3.19
N VAL A 48 -0.95 -1.29 2.64
CA VAL A 48 -0.65 -0.28 1.60
C VAL A 48 0.41 0.69 2.10
N TYR A 49 0.26 1.20 3.31
CA TYR A 49 1.20 2.17 3.88
C TYR A 49 2.58 1.57 4.12
N ASP A 50 2.66 0.37 4.71
CA ASP A 50 3.94 -0.29 4.95
C ASP A 50 4.66 -0.58 3.63
N PHE A 51 3.92 -1.00 2.59
CA PHE A 51 4.45 -1.26 1.26
C PHE A 51 5.04 0.00 0.61
N TYR A 52 4.27 1.09 0.56
CA TYR A 52 4.75 2.32 -0.06
C TYR A 52 5.80 3.04 0.78
N ASN A 53 5.79 2.87 2.10
CA ASN A 53 6.83 3.40 2.97
C ASN A 53 8.17 2.70 2.72
N LEU A 54 8.16 1.37 2.59
CA LEU A 54 9.36 0.61 2.23
C LEU A 54 9.90 1.01 0.85
N TYR A 55 9.01 1.21 -0.14
CA TYR A 55 9.38 1.73 -1.45
C TYR A 55 10.04 3.11 -1.35
N SER A 56 9.45 4.00 -0.55
CA SER A 56 9.99 5.36 -0.36
C SER A 56 11.37 5.35 0.28
N TRP A 57 11.61 4.46 1.26
CA TRP A 57 12.91 4.29 1.89
C TRP A 57 13.97 3.77 0.93
N GLU A 58 13.64 2.78 0.11
CA GLU A 58 14.53 2.25 -0.93
C GLU A 58 14.96 3.35 -1.93
N HIS A 59 14.07 4.32 -2.18
CA HIS A 59 14.29 5.41 -3.14
C HIS A 59 14.70 6.74 -2.49
N GLY A 60 14.92 6.77 -1.17
CA GLY A 60 15.46 7.93 -0.46
C GLY A 60 14.49 9.11 -0.26
N PHE A 61 13.19 8.86 -0.15
CA PHE A 61 12.20 9.88 0.21
C PHE A 61 11.26 9.40 1.30
N GLU A 62 10.53 10.35 1.91
CA GLU A 62 9.51 10.04 2.91
C GLU A 62 8.13 10.35 2.34
N ILE A 63 7.15 9.52 2.72
CA ILE A 63 5.74 9.73 2.38
C ILE A 63 4.90 10.16 3.58
N ARG A 64 3.69 10.63 3.29
CA ARG A 64 2.61 10.88 4.26
C ARG A 64 1.26 10.57 3.64
N TYR A 65 0.25 10.43 4.49
CA TYR A 65 -1.15 10.44 4.08
C TYR A 65 -1.47 11.79 3.42
N GLY A 66 -1.95 11.73 2.18
CA GLY A 66 -2.55 12.84 1.47
C GLY A 66 -4.04 12.97 1.76
N GLU A 67 -4.75 13.74 0.95
CA GLU A 67 -6.21 13.84 1.06
C GLU A 67 -6.87 12.49 0.74
N SER A 68 -7.72 12.02 1.64
CA SER A 68 -8.64 10.91 1.37
C SER A 68 -10.01 11.44 0.97
N ARG A 69 -10.66 10.74 0.03
CA ARG A 69 -12.04 11.02 -0.35
C ARG A 69 -12.94 10.00 0.31
N LEU A 70 -13.57 10.44 1.39
CA LEU A 70 -14.64 9.69 2.05
C LEU A 70 -15.94 9.86 1.26
N ASN A 71 -16.67 8.76 1.05
CA ASN A 71 -18.07 8.89 0.67
C ASN A 71 -18.92 9.05 1.94
N PRO A 72 -19.59 10.20 2.14
CA PRO A 72 -20.37 10.44 3.35
C PRO A 72 -21.53 9.46 3.52
N GLU A 73 -22.05 8.86 2.44
CA GLU A 73 -23.14 7.89 2.49
C GLU A 73 -22.69 6.51 2.98
N LYS A 74 -21.44 6.13 2.72
CA LYS A 74 -20.92 4.78 3.02
C LYS A 74 -19.95 4.74 4.20
N LYS A 75 -19.48 5.89 4.70
CA LYS A 75 -18.43 5.99 5.75
C LYS A 75 -17.19 5.13 5.44
N GLU A 76 -16.95 4.86 4.16
CA GLU A 76 -15.82 4.09 3.66
C GLU A 76 -14.92 5.05 2.85
N ASP A 77 -13.62 4.98 3.08
CA ASP A 77 -12.62 5.64 2.23
C ASP A 77 -12.61 4.93 0.87
N HIS A 78 -13.05 5.62 -0.18
CA HIS A 78 -13.03 5.06 -1.54
C HIS A 78 -11.70 5.32 -2.26
N ALA A 79 -10.93 6.31 -1.80
CA ALA A 79 -9.61 6.62 -2.33
C ALA A 79 -8.77 7.32 -1.25
N GLY A 80 -7.65 6.70 -0.88
CA GLY A 80 -6.58 7.31 -0.08
C GLY A 80 -5.38 7.60 -0.97
N ASN A 81 -4.71 8.74 -0.75
CA ASN A 81 -3.50 9.10 -1.48
C ASN A 81 -2.28 9.03 -0.57
N CYS A 82 -1.16 8.48 -1.07
CA CYS A 82 0.16 8.65 -0.47
C CYS A 82 0.89 9.75 -1.22
N VAL A 83 1.43 10.75 -0.52
CA VAL A 83 2.16 11.87 -1.13
C VAL A 83 3.55 12.00 -0.53
N CYS A 84 4.50 12.53 -1.32
CA CYS A 84 5.81 12.91 -0.80
C CYS A 84 5.64 13.89 0.37
N ARG A 85 6.45 13.74 1.42
CA ARG A 85 6.42 14.61 2.59
C ARG A 85 6.65 16.08 2.27
N CYS A 86 7.39 16.37 1.20
CA CYS A 86 7.65 17.72 0.70
C CYS A 86 6.51 18.29 -0.16
N SER A 87 5.53 17.47 -0.55
CA SER A 87 4.42 17.90 -1.40
C SER A 87 3.62 19.03 -0.74
N GLY A 88 3.47 20.14 -1.47
CA GLY A 88 2.77 21.34 -1.02
C GLY A 88 3.56 22.26 -0.09
N LYS A 89 4.83 21.98 0.19
CA LYS A 89 5.72 22.90 0.91
C LYS A 89 6.44 23.79 -0.09
N LEU A 90 6.36 25.12 0.09
CA LEU A 90 7.26 26.05 -0.60
C LEU A 90 8.67 25.81 -0.08
N LEU A 91 9.63 25.58 -0.99
CA LEU A 91 11.05 25.46 -0.68
C LEU A 91 11.61 26.77 -0.13
#